data_AF-A0A1C5VV94-F1
#
_entry.id   AF-A0A1C5VV94-F1
#
_cell.length_a   1.000
_cell.length_b   1.000
_cell.length_c   1.000
_cell.angle_alpha   90.00
_cell.angle_beta   90.00
_cell.angle_gamma   90.00
#
_symmetry.space_group_name_H-M   'P 1'
#
loop_
_entity.id
_entity.type
_entity.pdbx_description
1 polymer ?
#
loop_
_entity_poly.entity_id
_entity_poly.type
_entity_poly.pdbx_seq_one_letter_code
_entity_poly.pdbx_strand_id
1 'polypeptide(L)'
;MEFPFHDVPNTATIICCHIMNGEEPILFVSHDEDDGMWQFLCGKAHETEDAKLVSLKEVFELDNSIGTLVDMPCGYYATRENQEDNWVLSKR
;
A
#
# COMPACT_ATOMS: atom_id res chain seq x y z
N MET A 1 17.17 -2.08 6.34
CA MET A 1 16.39 -1.14 5.51
C MET A 1 15.74 -0.18 6.49
N GLU A 2 16.01 1.11 6.35
CA GLU A 2 15.38 2.13 7.19
C GLU A 2 13.95 2.36 6.67
N PHE A 3 12.99 2.48 7.59
CA PHE A 3 11.58 2.71 7.26
C PHE A 3 11.42 4.18 6.84
N PRO A 4 11.10 4.47 5.57
CA PRO A 4 11.21 5.83 5.02
C PRO A 4 9.94 6.67 5.19
N PHE A 5 8.87 6.09 5.74
CA PHE A 5 7.61 6.81 5.95
C PHE A 5 7.72 7.76 7.15
N HIS A 6 6.98 8.88 7.06
CA HIS A 6 6.79 9.80 8.18
C HIS A 6 5.91 9.21 9.30
N ASP A 7 5.03 8.28 8.93
CA ASP A 7 4.20 7.51 9.85
C ASP A 7 5.03 6.64 10.81
N VAL A 8 4.41 6.15 11.87
CA VAL A 8 5.07 5.16 12.73
C VAL A 8 5.08 3.79 12.05
N PRO A 9 6.11 2.95 12.24
CA PRO A 9 6.17 1.62 11.61
C PRO A 9 4.97 0.73 11.96
N ASN A 10 4.35 0.94 13.12
CA ASN A 10 3.16 0.23 13.59
C ASN A 10 1.83 0.86 13.13
N THR A 11 1.86 1.83 12.20
CA THR A 11 0.62 2.38 11.62
C THR A 11 -0.17 1.23 11.00
N ALA A 12 -1.46 1.16 11.33
CA ALA A 12 -2.34 0.12 10.84
C ALA A 12 -2.70 0.40 9.38
N THR A 13 -2.56 -0.60 8.54
CA THR A 13 -2.77 -0.51 7.09
C THR A 13 -3.54 -1.72 6.60
N ILE A 14 -4.34 -1.51 5.58
CA ILE A 14 -5.13 -2.55 4.94
C ILE A 14 -4.33 -3.11 3.77
N ILE A 15 -4.18 -4.42 3.70
CA ILE A 15 -3.55 -5.13 2.59
C ILE A 15 -4.39 -6.32 2.17
N CYS A 16 -4.38 -6.72 0.90
CA CYS A 16 -5.03 -7.96 0.52
C CYS A 16 -4.20 -9.21 0.86
N CYS A 17 -4.90 -10.32 1.11
CA CYS A 17 -4.32 -11.63 1.42
C CYS A 17 -3.39 -12.15 0.30
N HIS A 18 -3.68 -11.88 -0.97
CA HIS A 18 -2.84 -12.30 -2.11
C HIS A 18 -1.43 -11.70 -2.05
N ILE A 19 -1.31 -10.43 -1.65
CA ILE A 19 0.01 -9.80 -1.46
C ILE A 19 0.71 -10.43 -0.26
N MET A 20 -0.01 -10.60 0.84
CA MET A 20 0.52 -11.24 2.06
C MET A 20 1.04 -12.66 1.81
N ASN A 21 0.36 -13.42 0.97
CA ASN A 21 0.77 -14.77 0.58
C ASN A 21 1.91 -14.78 -0.44
N GLY A 22 2.31 -13.62 -0.99
CA GLY A 22 3.30 -13.50 -2.05
C GLY A 22 2.82 -14.00 -3.40
N GLU A 23 1.50 -14.11 -3.60
CA GLU A 23 0.89 -14.55 -4.86
C GLU A 23 0.87 -13.42 -5.89
N GLU A 24 0.67 -12.18 -5.44
CA GLU A 24 0.53 -11.01 -6.31
C GLU A 24 1.27 -9.78 -5.76
N PRO A 25 1.80 -8.91 -6.63
CA PRO A 25 2.43 -7.66 -6.21
C PRO A 25 1.38 -6.60 -5.80
N ILE A 26 1.84 -5.58 -5.09
CA ILE A 26 1.01 -4.39 -4.81
C ILE A 26 0.85 -3.61 -6.11
N LEU A 27 -0.35 -3.37 -6.61
CA LEU A 27 -0.57 -2.59 -7.84
C LEU A 27 -1.32 -1.28 -7.59
N PHE A 28 -1.94 -1.16 -6.41
CA PHE A 28 -2.73 -0.01 -6.03
C PHE A 28 -2.45 0.34 -4.56
N VAL A 29 -2.15 1.60 -4.31
CA VAL A 29 -1.98 2.18 -2.97
C VAL A 29 -2.91 3.36 -2.83
N SER A 30 -3.62 3.48 -1.72
CA SER A 30 -4.46 4.64 -1.42
C SER A 30 -4.15 5.13 -0.02
N HIS A 31 -4.10 6.45 0.14
CA HIS A 31 -4.01 7.10 1.43
C HIS A 31 -5.32 7.85 1.65
N ASP A 32 -6.15 7.33 2.55
CA ASP A 32 -7.48 7.88 2.77
C ASP A 32 -7.42 9.29 3.37
N GLU A 33 -8.34 10.18 2.98
CA GLU A 33 -8.39 11.56 3.47
C GLU A 33 -9.07 11.66 4.85
N ASP A 34 -10.01 10.77 5.15
CA ASP A 34 -10.87 10.86 6.33
C ASP A 34 -10.14 10.33 7.58
N ASP A 35 -9.59 9.11 7.48
CA ASP A 35 -8.91 8.42 8.58
C ASP A 35 -7.38 8.39 8.47
N GLY A 36 -6.81 8.86 7.35
CA GLY A 36 -5.36 8.77 7.10
C GLY A 36 -4.84 7.33 6.97
N MET A 37 -5.74 6.36 6.78
CA MET A 37 -5.33 4.96 6.67
C MET A 37 -4.78 4.64 5.29
N TRP A 38 -3.73 3.83 5.28
CA TRP A 38 -3.13 3.30 4.06
C TRP A 38 -3.80 1.99 3.64
N GLN A 39 -4.06 1.86 2.34
CA GLN A 39 -4.63 0.67 1.73
C GLN A 39 -3.80 0.21 0.55
N PHE A 40 -3.45 -1.08 0.52
CA PHE A 40 -2.59 -1.72 -0.47
C PHE A 40 -3.32 -2.91 -1.12
N LEU A 41 -3.52 -2.87 -2.44
CA LEU A 41 -4.29 -3.88 -3.17
C LEU A 41 -3.51 -4.39 -4.39
N CYS A 42 -3.77 -5.64 -4.78
CA CYS A 42 -3.12 -6.26 -5.94
C CYS A 42 -3.83 -5.97 -7.27
N GLY A 43 -4.80 -5.06 -7.31
CA GLY A 43 -5.53 -4.70 -8.53
C GLY A 43 -6.55 -5.74 -9.04
N LYS A 44 -6.66 -6.91 -8.39
CA LYS A 44 -7.69 -7.92 -8.69
C LYS A 44 -9.03 -7.61 -8.01
N ALA A 45 -10.04 -8.45 -8.25
CA ALA A 45 -11.25 -8.46 -7.45
C ALA A 45 -10.92 -8.96 -6.04
N HIS A 46 -11.40 -8.24 -5.03
CA HIS A 46 -11.22 -8.57 -3.62
C HIS A 46 -12.58 -8.62 -2.95
N GLU A 47 -12.80 -9.63 -2.12
CA GLU A 47 -13.91 -9.66 -1.19
C GLU A 47 -13.47 -9.07 0.15
N THR A 48 -14.43 -8.67 0.98
CA THR A 48 -14.13 -8.08 2.30
C THR A 48 -13.32 -9.01 3.21
N GLU A 49 -13.40 -10.32 2.97
CA GLU A 49 -12.68 -11.36 3.73
C GLU A 49 -11.19 -11.45 3.36
N ASP A 50 -10.82 -10.94 2.18
CA ASP A 50 -9.43 -10.89 1.71
C ASP A 50 -8.63 -9.75 2.33
N ALA A 51 -9.31 -8.76 2.93
CA ALA A 51 -8.66 -7.66 3.60
C ALA A 51 -7.99 -8.12 4.90
N LYS A 52 -6.70 -7.83 5.04
CA LYS A 52 -5.90 -8.05 6.24
C LYS A 52 -5.45 -6.70 6.78
N LEU A 53 -5.41 -6.60 8.10
CA LEU A 53 -4.87 -5.43 8.80
C LEU A 53 -3.47 -5.77 9.29
N VAL A 54 -2.48 -5.01 8.82
CA VAL A 54 -1.07 -5.20 9.18
C VAL A 54 -0.37 -3.87 9.40
N SER A 55 0.84 -3.94 9.92
CA SER A 55 1.66 -2.75 10.11
C SER A 55 2.22 -2.23 8.78
N LEU A 56 2.31 -0.90 8.62
CA LEU A 56 2.91 -0.27 7.45
C LEU A 56 4.34 -0.76 7.21
N LYS A 57 5.08 -1.06 8.29
CA LYS A 57 6.40 -1.67 8.22
C LYS A 57 6.38 -3.04 7.54
N GLU A 58 5.42 -3.92 7.86
CA GLU A 58 5.31 -5.22 7.20
C GLU A 58 5.04 -5.08 5.71
N VAL A 59 4.17 -4.14 5.32
CA VAL A 59 3.93 -3.87 3.89
C VAL A 59 5.20 -3.39 3.20
N PHE A 60 5.97 -2.49 3.84
CA PHE A 60 7.24 -2.01 3.30
C PHE A 60 8.29 -3.12 3.20
N GLU A 61 8.34 -4.04 4.15
CA GLU A 61 9.24 -5.20 4.10
C GLU A 61 8.85 -6.17 2.98
N LEU A 62 7.55 -6.30 2.68
CA LEU A 62 7.05 -7.08 1.54
C LEU A 62 7.37 -6.42 0.20
N ASP A 63 7.14 -5.12 0.07
CA ASP A 63 7.39 -4.38 -1.15
C ASP A 63 8.05 -3.02 -0.84
N ASN A 64 9.35 -2.93 -1.10
CA ASN A 64 10.13 -1.73 -0.81
C ASN A 64 9.84 -0.58 -1.78
N SER A 65 9.18 -0.83 -2.93
CA SER A 65 8.88 0.20 -3.91
C SER A 65 7.89 1.24 -3.40
N ILE A 66 7.04 0.86 -2.43
CA ILE A 66 6.11 1.80 -1.78
C ILE A 66 6.87 2.89 -1.02
N GLY A 67 8.15 2.71 -0.72
CA GLY A 67 9.01 3.74 -0.14
C GLY A 67 9.15 4.98 -1.02
N THR A 68 8.78 4.91 -2.30
CA THR A 68 8.69 6.10 -3.18
C THR A 68 7.44 6.94 -2.91
N LEU A 69 6.44 6.37 -2.25
CA LEU A 69 5.14 6.99 -1.95
C LEU A 69 5.10 7.63 -0.55
N VAL A 70 6.23 7.71 0.16
CA VAL A 70 6.29 8.24 1.54
C VAL A 70 5.83 9.68 1.67
N ASP A 71 5.95 10.46 0.58
CA ASP A 71 5.50 11.84 0.48
C ASP A 71 4.06 11.96 -0.08
N MET A 72 3.35 10.84 -0.29
CA MET A 72 1.99 10.86 -0.82
C MET A 72 1.00 11.42 0.22
N PRO A 73 0.37 12.57 -0.05
CA PRO A 73 -0.56 13.18 0.88
C PRO A 73 -1.88 12.41 0.99
N CYS A 74 -2.61 12.60 2.08
CA CYS A 74 -3.95 12.04 2.26
C CYS A 74 -4.89 12.50 1.13
N GLY A 75 -5.81 11.63 0.71
CA GLY A 75 -6.70 11.87 -0.43
C GLY A 75 -6.08 11.57 -1.80
N TYR A 76 -4.88 10.98 -1.83
CA TYR A 76 -4.23 10.54 -3.06
C TYR A 76 -4.14 9.02 -3.12
N TYR A 77 -4.05 8.50 -4.34
CA TYR A 77 -3.79 7.11 -4.62
C TYR A 77 -2.71 6.97 -5.69
N ALA A 78 -1.99 5.88 -5.66
CA ALA A 78 -0.97 5.54 -6.62
C ALA A 78 -1.26 4.19 -7.25
N THR A 79 -1.09 4.09 -8.57
CA THR A 79 -1.25 2.83 -9.30
C THR A 79 -0.04 2.51 -10.14
N ARG A 80 0.19 1.23 -10.43
CA ARG A 80 1.19 0.77 -11.38
C ARG A 80 0.69 -0.45 -12.13
N GLU A 81 1.20 -0.69 -13.32
CA GLU A 81 0.82 -1.85 -14.12
C GLU A 81 1.49 -3.14 -13.60
N ASN A 82 2.77 -3.07 -13.24
CA ASN A 82 3.53 -4.21 -12.71
C ASN A 82 4.50 -3.78 -11.59
N GLN A 83 5.13 -4.74 -10.91
CA GLN A 83 6.06 -4.47 -9.81
C GLN A 83 7.30 -3.66 -10.22
N GLU A 84 7.69 -3.73 -11.50
CA GLU A 84 8.84 -3.00 -12.06
C GLU A 84 8.47 -1.60 -12.56
N ASP A 85 7.17 -1.31 -12.72
CA ASP A 85 6.68 -0.02 -13.18
C ASP A 85 6.72 1.04 -12.08
N ASN A 86 6.87 2.29 -12.50
CA ASN A 86 6.82 3.43 -11.59
C ASN A 86 5.39 3.66 -11.13
N TRP A 87 5.26 4.10 -9.87
CA TRP A 87 3.98 4.51 -9.32
C TRP A 87 3.47 5.79 -9.97
N VAL A 88 2.20 5.76 -10.40
CA VAL A 88 1.47 6.89 -10.95
C VAL A 88 0.56 7.46 -9.88
N LEU A 89 0.97 8.57 -9.26
CA LEU A 89 0.13 9.29 -8.29
C LEU A 89 -1.04 9.99 -9.00
N SER A 90 -2.22 9.83 -8.43
CA SER A 90 -3.46 10.48 -8.83
C SER A 90 -4.22 10.96 -7.59
N LYS A 91 -5.01 12.02 -7.76
CA LYS A 91 -5.86 12.55 -6.68
C LYS A 91 -7.23 11.86 -6.72
N ARG A 92 -7.74 11.48 -5.54
CA ARG A 92 -9.08 10.89 -5.39
C ARG A 92 -10.19 11.92 -5.63
#